data_AF-I3ZJK2-F1
#
_entry.id   AF-I3ZJK2-F1
#
_cell.length_a   1.000
_cell.length_b   1.000
_cell.length_c   1.000
_cell.angle_alpha   90.00
_cell.angle_beta   90.00
_cell.angle_gamma   90.00
#
_symmetry.space_group_name_H-M   'P 1'
#
loop_
_entity.id
_entity.type
_entity.pdbx_description
1 polymer ?
#
loop_
_entity_poly.entity_id
_entity_poly.type
_entity_poly.pdbx_seq_one_letter_code
_entity_poly.pdbx_strand_id
1 'polypeptide(L)'
;MKRYEIIRTTLSEMNCPPDYVEIAIAELGRRLPDTEFRVCGDFLTPTADCCESCHTFYPHYDMKLIELPDRVSGWVCCAVERQLASTPPI
;
A
#
# COMPACT_ATOMS: atom_id res chain seq x y z
N MET A 1 7.33 2.39 -13.40
CA MET A 1 6.90 3.81 -13.23
C MET A 1 5.97 4.04 -12.02
N LYS A 2 5.45 2.98 -11.36
CA LYS A 2 4.39 3.09 -10.33
C LYS A 2 4.83 3.63 -8.95
N ARG A 3 6.10 3.44 -8.55
CA ARG A 3 6.61 3.83 -7.22
C ARG A 3 6.46 5.32 -6.91
N TYR A 4 6.85 6.17 -7.86
CA TYR A 4 6.76 7.63 -7.70
C TYR A 4 5.31 8.12 -7.58
N GLU A 5 4.40 7.55 -8.37
CA GLU A 5 2.98 7.92 -8.36
C GLU A 5 2.32 7.53 -7.03
N ILE A 6 2.63 6.35 -6.50
CA ILE A 6 2.08 5.90 -5.22
C ILE A 6 2.57 6.77 -4.07
N ILE A 7 3.87 7.09 -4.04
CA ILE A 7 4.42 8.04 -3.07
C ILE A 7 3.67 9.37 -3.17
N ARG A 8 3.54 9.94 -4.37
CA ARG A 8 2.87 11.23 -4.58
C ARG A 8 1.39 11.21 -4.16
N THR A 9 0.65 10.15 -4.49
CA THR A 9 -0.77 10.01 -4.13
C THR A 9 -0.93 9.86 -2.63
N THR A 10 -0.14 9.00 -1.99
CA THR A 10 -0.15 8.84 -0.53
C THR A 10 0.09 10.19 0.17
N LEU A 11 1.06 10.98 -0.29
CA LEU A 11 1.33 12.30 0.29
C LEU A 11 0.22 13.32 0.04
N SER A 12 -0.51 13.22 -1.07
CA SER A 12 -1.64 14.11 -1.37
C SER A 12 -2.87 13.81 -0.51
N GLU A 13 -3.05 12.55 -0.08
CA GLU A 13 -4.16 12.11 0.76
C GLU A 13 -3.88 12.35 2.24
N MET A 14 -2.62 12.21 2.63
CA MET A 14 -2.14 12.58 3.95
C MET A 14 -2.17 14.11 4.08
N ASN A 15 -3.18 14.67 4.73
CA ASN A 15 -3.24 16.08 5.10
C ASN A 15 -2.18 16.41 6.19
N CYS A 16 -0.92 16.19 5.86
CA CYS A 16 0.20 16.16 6.78
C CYS A 16 0.98 17.48 6.79
N PRO A 17 1.55 17.85 7.95
CA PRO A 17 2.52 18.94 8.05
C PRO A 17 3.69 18.76 7.05
N PRO A 18 4.26 19.84 6.49
CA PRO A 18 5.33 19.77 5.49
C PRO A 18 6.57 18.99 5.94
N ASP A 19 6.93 19.07 7.22
CA ASP A 19 8.02 18.32 7.85
C ASP A 19 7.76 16.81 7.92
N TYR A 20 6.49 16.42 7.94
CA TYR A 20 6.08 15.02 7.95
C TYR A 20 6.07 14.39 6.54
N VAL A 21 5.90 15.21 5.49
CA VAL A 21 5.95 14.77 4.09
C VAL A 21 7.31 14.16 3.76
N GLU A 22 8.41 14.76 4.21
CA GLU A 22 9.76 14.25 3.97
C GLU A 22 9.99 12.89 4.64
N ILE A 23 9.50 12.71 5.86
CA ILE A 23 9.57 11.44 6.60
C ILE A 23 8.79 10.36 5.83
N ALA A 24 7.57 10.68 5.39
CA ALA A 24 6.75 9.75 4.62
C ALA A 24 7.41 9.37 3.28
N ILE A 25 8.02 10.33 2.56
CA ILE A 25 8.79 10.06 1.34
C ILE A 25 9.95 9.10 1.63
N ALA A 26 10.75 9.41 2.65
CA ALA A 26 11.93 8.62 3.00
C ALA A 26 11.54 7.18 3.37
N GLU A 27 10.48 7.02 4.17
CA GLU A 27 10.02 5.71 4.61
C GLU A 27 9.38 4.90 3.48
N LEU A 28 8.53 5.51 2.65
CA LEU A 28 8.00 4.85 1.45
C LEU A 28 9.11 4.49 0.47
N GLY A 29 10.12 5.35 0.33
CA GLY A 29 11.33 5.05 -0.41
C GLY A 29 12.03 3.82 0.15
N ARG A 30 12.25 3.74 1.45
CA ARG A 30 12.92 2.59 2.06
C ARG A 30 12.12 1.28 1.91
N ARG A 31 10.79 1.35 2.00
CA ARG A 31 9.91 0.17 2.03
C ARG A 31 9.52 -0.33 0.65
N LEU A 32 9.18 0.54 -0.29
CA LEU A 32 8.61 0.14 -1.58
C LEU A 32 9.70 -0.31 -2.55
N PRO A 33 9.49 -1.42 -3.29
CA PRO A 33 10.44 -1.90 -4.26
C PRO A 33 10.52 -0.97 -5.48
N ASP A 34 11.68 -0.97 -6.14
CA ASP A 34 11.87 -0.30 -7.43
C ASP A 34 11.14 -1.01 -8.58
N THR A 35 10.78 -2.27 -8.37
CA THR A 35 10.05 -3.11 -9.33
C THR A 35 8.55 -2.81 -9.30
N GLU A 36 7.82 -3.45 -10.20
CA GLU A 36 6.37 -3.39 -10.18
C GLU A 36 5.80 -4.07 -8.93
N PHE A 37 4.74 -3.47 -8.39
CA PHE A 37 3.96 -4.00 -7.28
C PHE A 37 2.49 -3.64 -7.49
N ARG A 38 1.60 -4.38 -6.84
CA ARG A 38 0.15 -4.17 -6.87
C ARG A 38 -0.33 -3.40 -5.65
N VAL A 39 -1.44 -2.67 -5.77
CA VAL A 39 -2.08 -1.92 -4.68
C VAL A 39 -3.46 -2.49 -4.36
N CYS A 40 -4.10 -2.03 -3.27
CA CYS A 40 -5.45 -2.49 -2.89
C CYS A 40 -6.45 -2.52 -4.06
N GLY A 41 -6.42 -1.49 -4.92
CA GLY A 41 -7.25 -1.36 -6.12
C GLY A 41 -7.16 -2.52 -7.10
N ASP A 42 -5.98 -3.17 -7.18
CA ASP A 42 -5.73 -4.29 -8.09
C ASP A 42 -6.35 -5.61 -7.59
N PHE A 43 -6.81 -5.65 -6.34
CA PHE A 43 -7.40 -6.83 -5.70
C PHE A 43 -8.87 -6.65 -5.33
N LEU A 44 -9.48 -5.52 -5.71
CA LEU A 44 -10.88 -5.22 -5.43
C LEU A 44 -11.78 -6.28 -6.07
N THR A 45 -12.18 -7.23 -5.24
CA THR A 45 -13.28 -8.16 -5.50
C THR A 45 -14.52 -7.62 -4.78
N PRO A 46 -15.74 -8.10 -5.10
CA PRO A 46 -16.99 -7.55 -4.55
C PRO A 46 -17.13 -7.54 -3.02
N THR A 47 -16.22 -8.20 -2.29
CA THR A 47 -16.22 -8.34 -0.83
C THR A 47 -15.07 -7.60 -0.14
N ALA A 48 -14.20 -6.94 -0.90
CA ALA A 48 -12.94 -6.37 -0.44
C ALA A 48 -13.03 -4.85 -0.23
N ASP A 49 -13.55 -4.42 0.91
CA ASP A 49 -13.45 -3.00 1.27
C ASP A 49 -12.08 -2.70 1.88
N CYS A 50 -11.48 -1.58 1.45
CA CYS A 50 -10.24 -1.10 2.05
C CYS A 50 -10.49 -0.67 3.51
N CYS A 51 -9.53 -0.95 4.39
CA CYS A 51 -9.57 -0.42 5.76
C CYS A 51 -9.24 1.07 5.73
N GLU A 52 -10.24 1.93 5.95
CA GLU A 52 -10.08 3.39 5.93
C GLU A 52 -8.93 3.87 6.83
N SER A 53 -8.83 3.35 8.06
CA SER A 53 -7.76 3.74 8.98
C SER A 53 -6.35 3.51 8.43
N CYS A 54 -6.12 2.45 7.65
CA CYS A 54 -4.82 2.18 7.03
C CYS A 54 -4.47 3.17 5.91
N HIS A 55 -5.45 3.87 5.35
CA HIS A 55 -5.25 4.85 4.28
C HIS A 55 -5.20 6.29 4.79
N THR A 56 -5.78 6.57 5.97
CA THR A 56 -5.98 7.95 6.44
C THR A 56 -4.84 8.52 7.29
N PHE A 57 -4.35 7.77 8.30
CA PHE A 57 -3.46 8.37 9.30
C PHE A 57 -2.00 8.32 8.87
N TYR A 58 -1.44 7.12 8.80
CA TYR A 58 -0.03 6.92 8.47
C TYR A 58 0.12 5.78 7.46
N PRO A 59 -0.39 5.92 6.23
CA PRO A 59 -0.35 4.84 5.23
C PRO A 59 1.06 4.32 4.93
N HIS A 60 2.08 5.17 5.04
CA HIS A 60 3.49 4.76 4.93
C HIS A 60 3.98 3.84 6.06
N TYR A 61 3.25 3.72 7.17
CA TYR A 61 3.43 2.71 8.24
C TYR A 61 2.36 1.63 8.21
N ASP A 62 1.08 2.02 8.11
CA ASP A 62 -0.10 1.18 8.31
C ASP A 62 -0.40 0.24 7.15
N MET A 63 -0.01 0.60 5.92
CA MET A 63 -0.04 -0.32 4.80
C MET A 63 1.16 -1.29 4.85
N LYS A 64 0.99 -2.44 4.21
CA LYS A 64 1.95 -3.54 4.27
C LYS A 64 2.46 -3.90 2.90
N LEU A 65 3.77 -4.14 2.83
CA LEU A 65 4.39 -4.77 1.68
C LEU A 65 4.40 -6.29 1.90
N ILE A 66 3.73 -7.03 1.04
CA ILE A 66 3.62 -8.49 1.08
C ILE A 66 4.16 -9.10 -0.22
N GLU A 67 4.58 -10.36 -0.16
CA GLU A 67 4.90 -11.14 -1.36
C GLU A 67 3.64 -11.89 -1.82
N LEU A 68 3.31 -11.79 -3.10
CA LEU A 68 2.16 -12.48 -3.70
C LEU A 68 2.60 -13.83 -4.31
N PRO A 69 1.67 -14.76 -4.59
CA PRO A 69 2.00 -16.08 -5.15
C PRO A 69 2.77 -16.06 -6.47
N ASP A 70 2.58 -15.02 -7.29
CA ASP A 70 3.30 -14.80 -8.55
C ASP A 70 4.65 -14.09 -8.37
N ARG A 71 5.15 -13.97 -7.13
CA ARG A 71 6.39 -13.29 -6.74
C ARG A 71 6.40 -11.79 -7.03
N VAL A 72 5.24 -11.20 -7.33
CA VAL A 72 5.07 -9.75 -7.40
C VAL A 72 4.79 -9.24 -5.98
N SER A 73 5.31 -8.06 -5.62
CA SER A 73 4.97 -7.47 -4.32
C SER A 73 3.57 -6.84 -4.33
N GLY A 74 2.89 -6.87 -3.19
CA GLY A 74 1.65 -6.15 -2.95
C GLY A 74 1.85 -5.08 -1.87
N TRP A 75 1.45 -3.84 -2.13
CA TRP A 75 1.35 -2.77 -1.16
C TRP A 75 -0.12 -2.56 -0.79
N VAL A 76 -0.56 -3.17 0.31
CA VAL A 76 -1.97 -3.35 0.62
C VAL A 76 -2.32 -3.02 2.06
N CYS A 77 -3.59 -2.66 2.31
CA CYS A 77 -4.09 -2.45 3.66
C CYS A 77 -4.37 -3.79 4.37
N CYS A 78 -4.59 -3.74 5.68
CA CYS A 78 -4.82 -4.94 6.49
C CYS A 78 -6.09 -5.73 6.08
N ALA A 79 -7.09 -5.09 5.48
CA ALA A 79 -8.29 -5.80 5.01
C ALA A 79 -7.98 -6.68 3.79
N VAL A 80 -7.30 -6.11 2.80
CA VAL A 80 -6.88 -6.82 1.57
C VAL A 80 -5.87 -7.91 1.89
N GLU A 81 -4.89 -7.65 2.77
CA GLU A 81 -3.94 -8.68 3.24
C GLU A 81 -4.67 -9.92 3.80
N ARG A 82 -5.64 -9.73 4.69
CA ARG A 82 -6.39 -10.84 5.31
C ARG A 82 -7.16 -11.66 4.27
N GLN A 83 -7.72 -11.00 3.27
CA GLN A 83 -8.44 -11.67 2.21
C GLN A 83 -7.51 -12.48 1.30
N LEU A 84 -6.37 -11.91 0.93
CA LEU A 84 -5.36 -12.61 0.13
C LEU A 84 -4.81 -13.84 0.89
N ALA A 85 -4.62 -13.73 2.21
CA ALA A 85 -4.22 -14.86 3.05
C ALA A 85 -5.30 -15.95 3.18
N SER A 86 -6.57 -15.61 3.00
CA SER A 86 -7.71 -16.53 3.10
C SER A 86 -8.06 -17.20 1.76
N THR A 87 -7.46 -16.76 0.66
CA THR A 87 -7.70 -17.34 -0.66
C THR A 87 -6.64 -18.41 -0.93
N PRO A 88 -7.02 -19.70 -1.14
CA PRO A 88 -6.04 -20.74 -1.42
C PRO A 88 -5.32 -20.45 -2.76
N PRO A 89 -4.03 -20.81 -2.88
CA PRO A 89 -3.32 -20.70 -4.15
C PRO A 89 -4.02 -21.57 -5.20
N ILE A 90 -4.31 -20.97 -6.37
CA ILE A 90 -4.85 -21.66 -7.55
C ILE A 90 -3.78 -22.60 -8.11
#